data_AF-A0A382YMS8-F1
#
_entry.id   AF-A0A382YMS8-F1
#
_cell.length_a   1.000
_cell.length_b   1.000
_cell.length_c   1.000
_cell.angle_alpha   90.00
_cell.angle_beta   90.00
_cell.angle_gamma   90.00
#
_symmetry.space_group_name_H-M   'P 1'
#
loop_
_entity.id
_entity.type
_entity.pdbx_description
1 polymer ?
#
loop_
_entity_poly.entity_id
_entity_poly.type
_entity_poly.pdbx_seq_one_letter_code
_entity_poly.pdbx_strand_id
1 'polypeptide(L)' 'MQQAIEKYPAYGFSKLFKILRRWGYRWNHKRVHRIYCRLNLNKRRRGKKRLPNRYPIQL' A
#
# COMPACT_ATOMS: atom_id res chain seq x y z
N MET A 1 14.97 3.58 -0.36
CA MET A 1 13.50 3.45 -0.20
C MET A 1 12.73 3.97 -1.39
N GLN A 2 12.99 5.19 -1.91
CA GLN A 2 12.35 5.68 -3.14
C GLN A 2 12.46 4.69 -4.30
N GLN A 3 13.66 4.15 -4.57
CA GLN A 3 13.85 3.10 -5.57
C GLN A 3 12.94 1.85 -5.36
N ALA A 4 12.67 1.45 -4.11
CA ALA A 4 11.77 0.34 -3.84
C ALA A 4 10.30 0.72 -4.11
N ILE A 5 9.93 1.97 -3.86
CA ILE A 5 8.58 2.49 -4.09
C ILE A 5 8.31 2.60 -5.60
N GLU A 6 9.27 3.16 -6.35
CA GLU A 6 9.20 3.28 -7.81
C GLU A 6 9.15 1.91 -8.49
N LYS A 7 9.95 0.95 -8.01
CA LYS A 7 9.97 -0.41 -8.55
C LYS A 7 8.73 -1.24 -8.17
N TYR A 8 8.11 -0.95 -7.02
CA TYR A 8 6.96 -1.71 -6.50
C TYR A 8 5.81 -0.80 -6.03
N PRO A 9 5.17 -0.02 -6.92
CA PRO A 9 4.17 0.99 -6.55
C PRO A 9 2.85 0.39 -6.01
N ALA A 10 2.59 -0.89 -6.28
CA ALA A 10 1.43 -1.61 -5.79
C ALA A 10 1.64 -2.21 -4.38
N TYR A 11 2.88 -2.24 -3.88
CA TYR A 11 3.19 -2.92 -2.63
C TYR A 11 2.90 -2.02 -1.43
N GLY A 12 2.18 -2.58 -0.46
CA GLY A 12 2.00 -1.94 0.84
C GLY A 12 3.27 -2.00 1.70
N PHE A 13 3.27 -1.23 2.78
CA PHE A 13 4.39 -1.08 3.70
C PHE A 13 5.03 -2.41 4.16
N SER A 14 4.24 -3.41 4.57
CA SER A 14 4.78 -4.70 5.04
C SER A 14 5.63 -5.42 3.97
N LYS A 15 5.16 -5.45 2.72
CA LYS A 15 5.92 -6.04 1.60
C LYS A 15 7.16 -5.20 1.29
N LEU A 16 7.03 -3.88 1.26
CA LEU A 16 8.14 -2.98 0.98
C LEU A 16 9.26 -3.09 2.03
N PHE A 17 8.89 -3.20 3.32
CA PHE A 17 9.85 -3.38 4.41
C PHE A 17 10.65 -4.69 4.27
N LYS A 18 9.99 -5.79 3.91
CA LYS A 18 10.67 -7.07 3.64
C LYS A 18 11.67 -6.97 2.48
N ILE A 19 11.33 -6.26 1.41
CA ILE A 19 12.24 -6.01 0.28
C ILE A 19 13.44 -5.19 0.73
N LEU A 20 13.23 -4.11 1.49
CA LEU A 20 14.33 -3.29 2.01
C LEU A 20 15.28 -4.10 2.90
N ARG A 21 14.75 -5.02 3.72
CA ARG A 21 15.59 -5.94 4.51
C ARG A 21 16.37 -6.91 3.63
N ARG A 22 15.76 -7.44 2.56
CA ARG A 22 16.42 -8.34 1.60
C ARG A 22 17.52 -7.62 0.80
N TRP A 23 17.35 -6.33 0.53
CA TRP A 23 18.38 -5.47 -0.06
C TRP A 23 19.51 -5.09 0.92
N GLY A 24 19.49 -5.60 2.16
CA GLY A 24 20.53 -5.37 3.15
C GLY A 24 20.36 -4.11 4.00
N TYR A 25 19.29 -3.32 3.79
CA TYR A 25 19.06 -2.14 4.63
C TYR A 25 18.61 -2.54 6.04
N ARG A 26 19.44 -2.26 7.06
CA ARG A 26 19.13 -2.57 8.47
C ARG A 26 18.26 -1.51 9.17
N TRP A 27 17.48 -0.74 8.43
CA TRP A 27 16.68 0.35 8.99
C TRP A 27 15.61 -0.16 9.95
N ASN A 28 15.40 0.60 11.05
CA ASN A 28 14.34 0.31 12.00
C ASN A 28 12.96 0.45 11.33
N HIS A 29 12.09 -0.53 11.58
CA HIS A 29 10.70 -0.57 11.12
C HIS A 29 9.95 0.76 11.34
N LYS A 30 10.09 1.38 12.52
CA LYS A 30 9.43 2.66 12.82
C LYS A 30 9.95 3.81 11.94
N ARG A 31 11.25 3.85 11.66
CA ARG A 31 11.85 4.87 10.76
C ARG A 31 11.28 4.74 9.36
N VAL A 32 11.22 3.52 8.83
CA VAL A 32 10.65 3.26 7.49
C VAL A 32 9.17 3.65 7.47
N HIS A 33 8.40 3.31 8.50
CA HIS A 33 6.98 3.65 8.59
C HIS A 33 6.73 5.16 8.60
N ARG A 34 7.52 5.93 9.37
CA ARG A 34 7.39 7.40 9.38
C ARG A 34 7.65 8.01 8.01
N ILE A 35 8.70 7.56 7.31
CA ILE A 35 9.02 8.05 5.96
C ILE A 35 7.91 7.63 4.98
N TYR A 36 7.42 6.39 5.10
CA TYR A 36 6.31 5.87 4.30
C TYR A 36 5.04 6.75 4.40
N CYS A 37 4.64 7.07 5.64
CA CYS A 37 3.49 7.95 5.88
C CYS A 37 3.75 9.39 5.45
N ARG A 38 4.97 9.91 5.63
CA ARG A 38 5.33 11.28 5.20
C ARG A 38 5.28 11.42 3.68
N LEU A 39 5.58 10.35 2.94
CA LEU A 39 5.44 10.28 1.48
C LEU A 39 3.99 10.01 1.03
N ASN A 40 3.03 9.96 1.96
CA ASN A 40 1.60 9.74 1.71
C ASN A 40 1.29 8.47 0.89
N LEU A 41 2.11 7.43 1.03
CA LEU A 41 1.98 6.14 0.32
C LEU A 41 0.94 5.20 0.97
N ASN A 42 0.38 5.62 2.09
CA ASN A 42 -0.71 4.99 2.83
C ASN A 42 -2.04 5.20 2.10
N LYS A 43 -2.22 4.49 0.98
CA LYS A 43 -3.50 4.42 0.29
C LYS A 43 -4.55 3.82 1.24
N ARG A 44 -5.64 4.55 1.49
CA ARG A 44 -6.78 4.04 2.26
C ARG A 44 -7.36 2.83 1.53
N ARG A 45 -7.69 1.78 2.30
CA ARG A 45 -8.45 0.64 1.78
C ARG A 45 -9.78 1.18 1.25
N ARG A 46 -10.06 0.97 -0.04
CA ARG A 46 -11.39 1.26 -0.58
C ARG A 46 -12.40 0.34 0.09
N GLY A 47 -13.48 0.90 0.61
CA GLY A 47 -14.60 0.12 1.13
C GLY A 47 -15.20 -0.76 0.04
N LYS A 48 -15.85 -1.86 0.44
CA LYS A 48 -16.63 -2.66 -0.51
C LYS A 48 -17.79 -1.80 -1.02
N LYS A 49 -17.90 -1.60 -2.33
CA LYS A 49 -19.09 -0.96 -2.92
C LYS A 49 -20.25 -1.95 -2.82
N ARG A 50 -21.43 -1.50 -2.37
CA ARG A 50 -22.64 -2.31 -2.40
C ARG A 50 -22.95 -2.63 -3.86
N LEU A 51 -23.16 -3.90 -4.17
CA LEU A 51 -23.63 -4.31 -5.50
C LEU A 51 -25.05 -3.76 -5.70
N PRO A 52 -25.40 -3.31 -6.92
CA PRO A 52 -26.76 -2.90 -7.21
C PRO A 52 -27.73 -4.06 -6.97
N ASN A 53 -28.96 -3.71 -6.62
CA ASN A 53 -30.01 -4.68 -6.38
C ASN A 53 -30.31 -5.44 -7.68
N ARG A 54 -30.46 -6.76 -7.63
CA ARG A 54 -30.57 -7.61 -8.85
C ARG A 54 -31.98 -7.63 -9.46
N TYR A 55 -32.90 -6.82 -8.95
CA TYR A 55 -34.25 -6.77 -9.51
C TYR A 55 -34.19 -6.10 -10.88
N PRO A 56 -34.89 -6.65 -11.88
CA PRO A 56 -35.01 -5.99 -13.17
C PRO A 56 -35.66 -4.62 -12.96
N ILE A 57 -35.05 -3.59 -13.50
CA ILE A 57 -35.73 -2.31 -13.73
C ILE A 57 -36.82 -2.62 -14.75
N GLN A 58 -38.09 -2.48 -14.36
CA GLN A 58 -39.18 -2.42 -15.33
C GLN A 58 -38.97 -1.12 -16.11
N LEU A 59 -38.65 -1.26 -17.40
CA LEU A 59 -38.63 -0.15 -18.36
C LEU A 59 -40.05 0.32 -18.63
#